data_AF-A0A6P0XCR1-F1
#
_entry.id   AF-A0A6P0XCR1-F1
#
_cell.length_a   1.000
_cell.length_b   1.000
_cell.length_c   1.000
_cell.angle_alpha   90.00
_cell.angle_beta   90.00
_cell.angle_gamma   90.00
#
_symmetry.space_group_name_H-M   'P 1'
#
loop_
_entity.id
_entity.type
_entity.pdbx_description
1 polymer ?
#
loop_
_entity_poly.entity_id
_entity_poly.type
_entity_poly.pdbx_seq_one_letter_code
_entity_poly.pdbx_strand_id
1 'polypeptide(L)'
;MPKWFNIAGPCQIDIHYLLSPLARLPELTRLIKQRGYFIIHAPRQTGKTTAMLTLAQELTASGQYTAVMLSAEVGAAFPHDPG
;
A
#
# COMPACT_ATOMS: atom_id res chain seq x y z
N MET A 1 -15.71 20.64 -6.68
CA MET A 1 -14.82 20.66 -7.86
C MET A 1 -14.85 19.29 -8.52
N PRO A 2 -14.70 19.17 -9.85
CA PRO A 2 -14.51 17.88 -10.49
C PRO A 2 -13.20 17.24 -10.02
N LYS A 3 -13.15 15.91 -9.95
CA LYS A 3 -11.93 15.16 -9.65
C LYS A 3 -10.86 15.39 -10.73
N TRP A 4 -9.60 15.16 -10.42
CA TRP A 4 -8.48 15.25 -11.37
C TRP A 4 -7.51 14.07 -11.26
N PHE A 5 -6.63 13.91 -12.27
CA PHE A 5 -5.59 12.88 -12.26
C PHE A 5 -4.37 13.35 -11.46
N ASN A 6 -3.88 12.51 -10.56
CA ASN A 6 -2.63 12.74 -9.83
C ASN A 6 -1.51 11.86 -10.38
N ILE A 7 -0.33 12.45 -10.59
CA ILE A 7 0.87 11.77 -11.07
C ILE A 7 2.02 11.79 -10.05
N ALA A 8 1.85 12.44 -8.90
CA ALA A 8 2.88 12.58 -7.88
C ALA A 8 2.34 12.30 -6.47
N GLY A 9 3.06 11.48 -5.70
CA GLY A 9 2.63 11.09 -4.35
C GLY A 9 1.37 10.19 -4.32
N PRO A 10 0.82 9.94 -3.12
CA PRO A 10 -0.36 9.09 -2.95
C PRO A 10 -1.63 9.69 -3.57
N CYS A 11 -2.54 8.85 -4.07
CA CYS A 11 -3.84 9.31 -4.53
C CYS A 11 -4.86 9.37 -3.38
N GLN A 12 -5.67 10.43 -3.35
CA GLN A 12 -6.76 10.63 -2.39
C GLN A 12 -8.11 10.37 -3.08
N ILE A 13 -8.97 9.56 -2.45
CA ILE A 13 -10.18 9.01 -3.10
C ILE A 13 -11.30 10.03 -3.30
N ASP A 14 -11.34 11.08 -2.48
CA ASP A 14 -12.30 12.17 -2.50
C ASP A 14 -12.01 13.15 -3.65
N ILE A 15 -10.74 13.38 -3.96
CA ILE A 15 -10.32 14.41 -4.94
C ILE A 15 -9.69 13.87 -6.24
N HIS A 16 -9.14 12.65 -6.25
CA HIS A 16 -8.48 12.10 -7.44
C HIS A 16 -9.32 11.03 -8.16
N TYR A 17 -9.17 10.97 -9.49
CA TYR A 17 -9.60 9.81 -10.26
C TYR A 17 -8.74 8.60 -9.89
N LEU A 18 -9.38 7.53 -9.42
CA LEU A 18 -8.71 6.35 -8.92
C LEU A 18 -9.50 5.10 -9.33
N LEU A 19 -8.82 4.18 -10.03
CA LEU A 19 -9.27 2.79 -10.14
C LEU A 19 -8.81 2.04 -8.88
N SER A 20 -9.58 1.04 -8.45
CA SER A 20 -9.20 0.22 -7.28
C SER A 20 -7.74 -0.27 -7.42
N PRO A 21 -6.82 0.19 -6.55
CA PRO A 21 -5.42 -0.20 -6.64
C PRO A 21 -5.23 -1.71 -6.48
N LEU A 22 -6.07 -2.34 -5.66
CA LEU A 22 -6.00 -3.77 -5.34
C LEU A 22 -6.56 -4.67 -6.43
N ALA A 23 -7.38 -4.14 -7.35
CA ALA A 23 -7.83 -4.89 -8.52
C ALA A 23 -6.68 -5.39 -9.41
N ARG A 24 -5.51 -4.73 -9.34
CA ARG A 24 -4.28 -5.15 -10.04
C ARG A 24 -3.42 -6.14 -9.25
N LEU A 25 -3.84 -6.50 -8.03
CA LEU A 25 -3.13 -7.40 -7.11
C LEU A 25 -4.05 -8.57 -6.66
N PRO A 26 -4.62 -9.37 -7.59
CA PRO A 26 -5.66 -10.34 -7.27
C PRO A 26 -5.21 -11.45 -6.31
N GLU A 27 -3.92 -11.78 -6.28
CA GLU A 27 -3.39 -12.84 -5.41
C GLU A 27 -3.15 -12.41 -3.95
N LEU A 28 -3.22 -11.10 -3.68
CA LEU A 28 -2.82 -10.52 -2.39
C LEU A 28 -3.64 -11.07 -1.22
N THR A 29 -4.96 -11.20 -1.41
CA THR A 29 -5.87 -11.75 -0.40
C THR A 29 -5.51 -13.18 -0.02
N ARG A 30 -5.06 -14.00 -0.99
CA ARG A 30 -4.63 -15.38 -0.73
C ARG A 30 -3.35 -15.39 0.12
N LEU A 31 -2.37 -14.56 -0.23
CA LEU A 31 -1.11 -14.47 0.49
C LEU A 31 -1.30 -14.02 1.95
N ILE A 32 -2.19 -13.06 2.18
CA ILE A 32 -2.54 -12.58 3.53
C ILE A 32 -3.19 -13.70 4.35
N LYS A 33 -4.17 -14.43 3.78
CA LYS A 33 -4.81 -15.58 4.45
C LYS A 33 -3.82 -16.70 4.80
N GLN A 34 -2.80 -16.89 3.96
CA GLN A 34 -1.72 -17.85 4.19
C GLN A 34 -0.64 -17.33 5.17
N ARG A 35 -0.79 -16.10 5.70
CA ARG A 35 0.21 -15.42 6.54
C ARG A 35 1.59 -15.34 5.87
N GLY A 36 1.60 -15.22 4.55
CA GLY A 36 2.82 -15.14 3.75
C GLY A 36 3.34 -13.70 3.64
N TYR A 37 4.64 -13.60 3.38
CA TYR A 37 5.29 -12.34 2.99
C TYR A 37 5.20 -12.15 1.47
N PHE A 38 5.07 -10.91 1.01
CA PHE A 38 5.01 -10.58 -0.42
C PHE A 38 5.75 -9.27 -0.71
N ILE A 39 6.18 -9.13 -1.97
CA ILE A 39 6.85 -7.94 -2.48
C ILE A 39 6.04 -7.42 -3.67
N ILE A 40 5.75 -6.12 -3.69
CA ILE A 40 5.16 -5.46 -4.85
C ILE A 40 6.29 -4.92 -5.74
N HIS A 41 6.66 -5.67 -6.76
CA HIS A 41 7.67 -5.25 -7.73
C HIS A 41 7.03 -4.39 -8.83
N ALA A 42 7.30 -3.08 -8.82
CA ALA A 42 6.82 -2.17 -9.86
C ALA A 42 7.74 -0.93 -10.02
N PRO A 43 7.80 -0.31 -11.22
CA PRO A 43 8.59 0.90 -11.47
C PRO A 43 8.29 2.08 -10.52
N ARG A 44 9.16 3.09 -10.49
CA ARG A 44 8.94 4.30 -9.70
C ARG A 44 7.61 4.98 -10.09
N GLN A 45 6.93 5.56 -9.10
CA GLN A 45 5.68 6.32 -9.28
C GLN A 45 4.48 5.56 -9.90
N THR A 46 4.44 4.24 -9.80
CA THR A 46 3.34 3.39 -10.32
C THR A 46 2.20 3.14 -9.32
N GLY A 47 2.15 3.93 -8.24
CA GLY A 47 1.10 3.83 -7.21
C GLY A 47 1.29 2.71 -6.19
N LYS A 48 2.51 2.23 -5.96
CA LYS A 48 2.82 1.24 -4.90
C LYS A 48 2.38 1.73 -3.52
N THR A 49 2.76 2.96 -3.15
CA THR A 49 2.39 3.58 -1.87
C THR A 49 0.86 3.70 -1.73
N THR A 50 0.18 4.15 -2.80
CA THR A 50 -1.28 4.19 -2.84
C THR A 50 -1.90 2.79 -2.63
N ALA A 51 -1.36 1.76 -3.28
CA ALA A 51 -1.86 0.38 -3.11
C ALA A 51 -1.67 -0.14 -1.68
N MET A 52 -0.52 0.12 -1.05
CA MET A 52 -0.27 -0.26 0.34
C MET A 52 -1.19 0.48 1.33
N LEU A 53 -1.44 1.77 1.11
CA LEU A 53 -2.37 2.56 1.92
C LEU A 53 -3.80 2.03 1.81
N THR A 54 -4.27 1.78 0.58
CA THR A 54 -5.60 1.21 0.35
C THR A 54 -5.72 -0.18 0.98
N LEU A 55 -4.70 -1.02 0.85
CA LEU A 55 -4.68 -2.33 1.50
C LEU A 55 -4.82 -2.22 3.03
N ALA A 56 -4.04 -1.35 3.66
CA ALA A 56 -4.09 -1.16 5.11
C ALA A 56 -5.47 -0.66 5.56
N GLN A 57 -6.09 0.24 4.80
CA GLN A 57 -7.44 0.74 5.07
C GLN A 57 -8.48 -0.38 4.95
N GLU A 58 -8.46 -1.17 3.87
CA GLU A 58 -9.42 -2.26 3.67
C GLU A 58 -9.26 -3.37 4.72
N LEU A 59 -8.01 -3.74 5.06
CA LEU A 59 -7.74 -4.72 6.11
C LEU A 59 -8.26 -4.24 7.47
N THR A 60 -8.01 -2.97 7.82
CA THR A 60 -8.49 -2.38 9.08
C THR A 60 -10.02 -2.28 9.10
N ALA A 61 -10.63 -1.83 8.00
CA ALA A 61 -12.08 -1.72 7.87
C ALA A 61 -12.80 -3.07 7.92
N SER A 62 -12.12 -4.17 7.54
CA SER A 62 -12.68 -5.52 7.62
C SER A 62 -12.94 -5.99 9.06
N GLY A 63 -12.32 -5.35 10.05
CA GLY A 63 -12.37 -5.76 11.46
C GLY A 63 -11.60 -7.04 11.80
N GLN A 64 -11.07 -7.76 10.80
CA GLN A 64 -10.32 -9.00 11.00
C GLN A 64 -8.83 -8.77 11.25
N TYR A 65 -8.30 -7.62 10.81
CA TYR A 65 -6.89 -7.29 10.86
C TYR A 65 -6.69 -5.87 11.41
N THR A 66 -5.62 -5.68 12.17
CA THR A 66 -5.07 -4.35 12.45
C THR A 66 -3.88 -4.14 11.54
N ALA A 67 -4.01 -3.27 10.55
CA ALA A 67 -2.91 -2.99 9.63
C ALA A 67 -2.05 -1.83 10.14
N VAL A 68 -0.73 -2.04 10.20
CA VAL A 68 0.26 -1.00 10.53
C VAL A 68 1.14 -0.78 9.31
N MET A 69 1.18 0.46 8.81
CA MET A 69 2.05 0.85 7.71
C MET A 69 3.29 1.56 8.26
N LEU A 70 4.46 1.04 7.93
CA LEU A 70 5.77 1.61 8.26
C LEU A 70 6.46 1.99 6.96
N SER A 71 6.90 3.25 6.85
CA SER A 71 7.77 3.68 5.76
C SER A 71 9.22 3.65 6.22
N ALA A 72 10.06 2.95 5.46
CA ALA A 72 11.52 2.97 5.59
C ALA A 72 12.18 3.73 4.43
N GLU A 73 11.42 4.60 3.73
CA GLU A 73 11.93 5.38 2.59
C GLU A 73 13.02 6.37 3.02
N VAL A 74 12.88 6.95 4.23
CA VAL A 74 13.89 7.77 4.88
C VAL A 74 14.34 7.02 6.14
N GLY A 75 15.36 6.18 5.98
CA GLY A 75 15.93 5.38 7.06
C GLY A 75 17.44 5.49 7.06
N ALA A 76 18.03 5.49 8.25
CA ALA A 76 19.45 5.21 8.41
C ALA A 76 19.64 3.70 8.58
N ALA A 77 20.77 3.17 8.10
CA ALA A 77 21.13 1.80 8.44
C ALA A 77 21.21 1.68 9.97
N PHE A 78 20.57 0.64 10.54
CA PHE A 78 20.70 0.36 11.96
C PHE A 78 22.10 -0.23 12.19
N PRO A 79 23.01 0.46 12.88
CA PRO A 79 24.42 0.05 12.91
C PRO A 79 24.72 -1.02 13.96
N HIS A 80 23.73 -1.37 14.79
CA HIS A 80 23.87 -2.35 15.85
C HIS A 80 23.24 -3.65 15.38
N ASP A 81 23.90 -4.77 15.64
CA ASP A 81 23.34 -6.08 15.39
C ASP A 81 22.14 -6.32 16.33
N PRO A 82 20.91 -6.54 15.82
CA PRO A 82 19.77 -6.88 16.67
C PRO A 82 19.80 -8.33 17.18
N GLY A 83 20.71 -9.18 16.68
CA GLY A 83 20.88 -10.58 17.11
C GLY A 83 21.24 -11.55 15.99
#